data_AF-A0A2D5WEQ1-F1
#
_entry.id   AF-A0A2D5WEQ1-F1
#
_cell.length_a   1.000
_cell.length_b   1.000
_cell.length_c   1.000
_cell.angle_alpha   90.00
_cell.angle_beta   90.00
_cell.angle_gamma   90.00
#
_symmetry.space_group_name_H-M   'P 1'
#
loop_
_entity.id
_entity.type
_entity.pdbx_description
1 polymer ?
#
loop_
_entity_poly.entity_id
_entity_poly.type
_entity_poly.pdbx_seq_one_letter_code
_entity_poly.pdbx_strand_id
1 'polypeptide(L)'
;MLTRLRENDDAGWEQFIEKYSRMIFATALQSGLQEGEAEDAAQQVSLQVLKYINRFEHDAQTRQFKPWLLRIVRSCVTNELRRRDKALVRLSGDEVPEEPSDMNALFGNIWEMEWARNLLTMTLEEVRGEVAPLQYQLYDLYVLQEKPVREVVRKLKVSAASVYMAKYRVGNRITSTARRLEKQENARFVRLSAANGTYQQKFGFRNWQGGGRSSARETVGRVAAGAVAKKLLKQRYGVEVLACVRQVKKIVADINPDKVRLRDVEANIVRCPDPTAAEKMIRLIERTRKAGDTVGGIIEGIARGLPVGWGEPVFDRLEADLAKAMLSLPASKGFEIGSGFGGITQTGREHNDPMRSRRGKVRTTKNDSGGVQGGISNGETVHFRVAFKPVATVMHEQATVDEQVKNTTLKGRGRHDPCVLPRAVPMVEAMTALVLA
;
A
#
# COMPACT_ATOMS: atom_id res chain seq x y z
N MET A 1 -3.46 6.26 26.92
CA MET A 1 -4.14 7.56 26.87
C MET A 1 -5.67 7.45 26.99
N LEU A 2 -6.47 7.13 25.96
CA LEU A 2 -7.94 7.17 26.06
C LEU A 2 -8.56 6.26 27.14
N THR A 3 -8.03 5.05 27.33
CA THR A 3 -8.48 4.14 28.41
C THR A 3 -8.18 4.74 29.79
N ARG A 4 -6.97 5.29 29.97
CA ARG A 4 -6.54 5.97 31.21
C ARG A 4 -7.34 7.24 31.51
N LEU A 5 -7.70 8.01 30.48
CA LEU A 5 -8.58 9.19 30.62
C LEU A 5 -9.97 8.82 31.14
N ARG A 6 -10.50 7.64 30.77
CA ARG A 6 -11.80 7.14 31.28
C ARG A 6 -11.71 6.65 32.71
N GLU A 7 -10.57 6.10 33.09
CA GLU A 7 -10.26 5.70 34.46
C GLU A 7 -9.96 6.90 35.37
N ASN A 8 -10.01 8.13 34.81
CA ASN A 8 -9.66 9.38 35.48
C ASN A 8 -8.28 9.34 36.14
N ASP A 9 -7.34 8.66 35.48
CA ASP A 9 -5.95 8.54 35.91
C ASP A 9 -5.18 9.83 35.59
N ASP A 10 -4.46 10.37 36.58
CA ASP A 10 -3.65 11.58 36.48
C ASP A 10 -2.64 11.49 35.33
N ALA A 11 -2.00 10.33 35.15
CA ALA A 11 -1.04 10.11 34.06
C ALA A 11 -1.70 10.04 32.67
N GLY A 12 -3.02 9.78 32.61
CA GLY A 12 -3.83 9.86 31.41
C GLY A 12 -4.15 11.31 31.04
N TRP A 13 -4.46 12.13 32.05
CA TRP A 13 -4.75 13.55 31.93
C TRP A 13 -3.53 14.38 31.58
N GLU A 14 -2.38 14.12 32.22
CA GLU A 14 -1.10 14.75 31.86
C GLU A 14 -0.76 14.53 30.38
N GLN A 15 -0.87 13.29 29.89
CA GLN A 15 -0.65 12.98 28.47
C GLN A 15 -1.63 13.69 27.54
N PHE A 16 -2.89 13.90 27.96
CA PHE A 16 -3.87 14.61 27.15
C PHE A 16 -3.55 16.10 27.07
N ILE A 17 -3.25 16.71 28.21
CA ILE A 17 -2.91 18.13 28.30
C ILE A 17 -1.62 18.39 27.51
N GLU A 18 -0.57 17.61 27.72
CA GLU A 18 0.70 17.71 26.98
C GLU A 18 0.46 17.65 25.47
N LYS A 19 -0.40 16.72 25.03
CA LYS A 19 -0.61 16.43 23.62
C LYS A 19 -1.59 17.35 22.90
N TYR A 20 -2.59 17.91 23.58
CA TYR A 20 -3.69 18.61 22.90
C TYR A 20 -3.92 20.04 23.37
N SER A 21 -3.44 20.45 24.55
CA SER A 21 -3.69 21.80 25.09
C SER A 21 -3.26 22.92 24.15
N ARG A 22 -2.02 22.85 23.64
CA ARG A 22 -1.45 23.84 22.71
C ARG A 22 -2.27 23.94 21.42
N MET A 23 -2.70 22.81 20.87
CA MET A 23 -3.50 22.76 19.66
C MET A 23 -4.90 23.35 19.87
N ILE A 24 -5.54 23.04 20.99
CA ILE A 24 -6.86 23.58 21.36
C ILE A 24 -6.78 25.10 21.53
N PHE A 25 -5.78 25.58 22.28
CA PHE A 25 -5.53 27.00 22.50
C PHE A 25 -5.23 27.75 21.20
N ALA A 26 -4.34 27.22 20.35
CA ALA A 26 -4.01 27.83 19.06
C ALA A 26 -5.22 27.87 18.12
N THR A 27 -6.06 26.84 18.14
CA THR A 27 -7.33 26.83 17.37
C THR A 27 -8.27 27.93 17.87
N ALA A 28 -8.39 28.12 19.19
CA ALA A 28 -9.23 29.15 19.80
C ALA A 28 -8.78 30.57 19.39
N LEU A 29 -7.48 30.86 19.49
CA LEU A 29 -6.90 32.14 19.07
C LEU A 29 -7.13 32.42 17.57
N GLN A 30 -6.82 31.46 16.70
CA GLN A 30 -7.00 31.61 15.25
C GLN A 30 -8.46 31.71 14.82
N SER A 31 -9.38 31.32 15.71
CA SER A 31 -10.82 31.46 15.52
C SER A 31 -11.35 32.82 16.01
N GLY A 32 -10.48 33.72 16.47
CA GLY A 32 -10.81 35.11 16.80
C GLY A 32 -11.04 35.42 18.29
N LEU A 33 -10.70 34.50 19.20
CA LEU A 33 -10.69 34.75 20.64
C LEU A 33 -9.41 35.49 21.07
N GLN A 34 -9.53 36.34 22.08
CA GLN A 34 -8.37 36.94 22.77
C GLN A 34 -7.67 35.91 23.65
N GLU A 35 -6.47 36.22 24.12
CA GLU A 35 -5.64 35.28 24.89
C GLU A 35 -6.34 34.71 26.12
N GLY A 36 -6.92 35.58 26.97
CA GLY A 36 -7.69 35.13 28.14
C GLY A 36 -8.93 34.30 27.77
N GLU A 37 -9.64 34.68 26.71
CA GLU A 37 -10.81 33.96 26.22
C GLU A 37 -10.45 32.57 25.66
N ALA A 38 -9.28 32.46 25.03
CA ALA A 38 -8.75 31.22 24.50
C ALA A 38 -8.29 30.27 25.62
N GLU A 39 -7.72 30.79 26.72
CA GLU A 39 -7.42 30.01 27.92
C GLU A 39 -8.70 29.46 28.56
N ASP A 40 -9.72 30.30 28.73
CA ASP A 40 -11.03 29.90 29.25
C ASP A 40 -11.66 28.83 28.37
N ALA A 41 -11.64 29.00 27.05
CA ALA A 41 -12.14 28.00 26.11
C ALA A 41 -11.39 26.66 26.23
N ALA A 42 -10.06 26.67 26.38
CA ALA A 42 -9.26 25.46 26.53
C ALA A 42 -9.52 24.72 27.86
N GLN A 43 -9.72 25.46 28.96
CA GLN A 43 -10.15 24.89 30.24
C GLN A 43 -11.54 24.26 30.12
N GLN A 44 -12.48 24.94 29.47
CA GLN A 44 -13.81 24.41 29.21
C GLN A 44 -13.76 23.14 28.36
N VAL A 45 -12.91 23.08 27.33
CA VAL A 45 -12.72 21.85 26.54
C VAL A 45 -12.28 20.70 27.42
N SER A 46 -11.31 20.93 28.32
CA SER A 46 -10.82 19.89 29.23
C SER A 46 -11.93 19.38 30.16
N LEU A 47 -12.75 20.28 30.71
CA LEU A 47 -13.93 19.94 31.52
C LEU A 47 -14.98 19.15 30.72
N GLN A 48 -15.27 19.55 29.48
CA GLN A 48 -16.21 18.84 28.63
C GLN A 48 -15.69 17.46 28.22
N VAL A 49 -14.37 17.33 27.97
CA VAL A 49 -13.74 16.04 27.74
C VAL A 49 -13.90 15.17 28.98
N LEU A 50 -13.59 15.66 30.18
CA LEU A 50 -13.78 14.90 31.43
C LEU A 50 -15.23 14.44 31.60
N LYS A 51 -16.18 15.34 31.34
CA LYS A 51 -17.61 15.08 31.47
C LYS A 51 -18.12 14.04 30.46
N TYR A 52 -17.57 14.03 29.25
CA TYR A 52 -18.11 13.24 28.13
C TYR A 52 -17.22 12.09 27.65
N ILE A 53 -15.99 11.93 28.17
CA ILE A 53 -15.08 10.86 27.76
C ILE A 53 -15.62 9.46 28.07
N ASN A 54 -16.41 9.33 29.15
CA ASN A 54 -17.10 8.08 29.50
C ASN A 54 -18.33 7.82 28.61
N ARG A 55 -18.87 8.86 27.97
CA ARG A 55 -19.95 8.76 26.97
C ARG A 55 -19.44 8.67 25.54
N PHE A 56 -18.12 8.81 25.33
CA PHE A 56 -17.44 8.70 24.04
C PHE A 56 -17.38 7.24 23.53
N GLU A 57 -18.52 6.53 23.59
CA GLU A 57 -18.63 5.15 23.13
C GLU A 57 -19.99 4.79 22.50
N HIS A 58 -20.83 5.79 22.21
CA HIS A 58 -22.20 5.54 21.73
C HIS A 58 -22.58 6.41 20.51
N ASP A 59 -21.98 6.13 19.35
CA ASP A 59 -22.63 6.32 18.04
C ASP A 59 -21.85 5.58 16.93
N ALA A 60 -22.57 4.85 16.08
CA ALA A 60 -22.01 3.99 15.03
C ALA A 60 -21.48 4.77 13.81
N GLN A 61 -21.63 6.10 13.78
CA GLN A 61 -21.31 6.91 12.59
C GLN A 61 -20.12 7.88 12.73
N THR A 62 -19.60 8.16 13.94
CA THR A 62 -18.61 9.23 14.18
C THR A 62 -17.30 8.74 14.79
N ARG A 63 -16.58 7.84 14.10
CA ARG A 63 -15.41 7.15 14.67
C ARG A 63 -14.03 7.78 14.40
N GLN A 64 -13.81 9.02 14.84
CA GLN A 64 -12.45 9.52 15.06
C GLN A 64 -12.43 10.45 16.28
N PHE A 65 -11.49 10.24 17.22
CA PHE A 65 -11.32 11.10 18.39
C PHE A 65 -11.09 12.57 17.99
N LYS A 66 -10.45 12.78 16.83
CA LYS A 66 -10.19 14.11 16.26
C LYS A 66 -11.48 14.89 15.92
N PRO A 67 -12.42 14.42 15.07
CA PRO A 67 -13.74 15.01 14.88
C PRO A 67 -14.58 15.17 16.15
N TRP A 68 -14.49 14.22 17.09
CA TRP A 68 -15.20 14.34 18.36
C TRP A 68 -14.63 15.48 19.22
N LEU A 69 -13.31 15.54 19.38
CA LEU A 69 -12.63 16.62 20.07
C LEU A 69 -12.85 17.96 19.36
N LEU A 70 -12.81 17.99 18.03
CA LEU A 70 -13.14 19.18 17.24
C LEU A 70 -14.54 19.69 17.56
N ARG A 71 -15.53 18.80 17.69
CA ARG A 71 -16.90 19.20 18.04
C ARG A 71 -16.96 19.87 19.42
N ILE A 72 -16.20 19.36 20.39
CA ILE A 72 -16.10 19.94 21.73
C ILE A 72 -15.40 21.30 21.66
N VAL A 73 -14.24 21.36 21.00
CA VAL A 73 -13.46 22.59 20.81
C VAL A 73 -14.29 23.66 20.13
N ARG A 74 -14.96 23.33 19.02
CA ARG A 74 -15.86 24.23 18.32
C ARG A 74 -16.96 24.74 19.24
N SER A 75 -17.62 23.85 19.97
CA SER A 75 -18.68 24.22 20.92
C SER A 75 -18.19 25.22 21.97
N CYS A 76 -17.01 24.98 22.57
CA CYS A 76 -16.42 25.87 23.57
C CYS A 76 -16.04 27.23 22.96
N VAL A 77 -15.37 27.25 21.81
CA VAL A 77 -14.95 28.48 21.15
C VAL A 77 -16.15 29.32 20.70
N THR A 78 -17.16 28.69 20.07
CA THR A 78 -18.39 29.38 19.67
C THR A 78 -19.14 29.95 20.87
N ASN A 79 -19.19 29.23 22.00
CA ASN A 79 -19.84 29.74 23.21
C ASN A 79 -19.12 30.98 23.78
N GLU A 80 -17.79 31.03 23.71
CA GLU A 80 -17.03 32.17 24.22
C GLU A 80 -17.16 33.38 23.30
N LEU A 81 -17.12 33.19 21.98
CA LEU A 81 -17.43 34.24 21.00
C LEU A 81 -18.83 34.84 21.26
N ARG A 82 -19.84 33.99 21.49
CA ARG A 82 -21.21 34.44 21.81
C ARG A 82 -21.30 35.18 23.15
N ARG A 83 -20.48 34.84 24.14
CA ARG A 83 -20.43 35.58 25.42
C ARG A 83 -19.89 36.98 25.21
N ARG A 84 -18.82 37.11 24.43
CA ARG A 84 -18.27 38.40 24.02
C ARG A 84 -19.27 39.24 23.25
N ASP A 85 -19.91 38.67 22.24
CA ASP A 85 -20.89 39.40 21.41
C ASP A 85 -22.09 39.86 22.25
N LYS A 86 -22.59 39.03 23.18
CA LYS A 86 -23.65 39.45 24.12
C LYS A 86 -23.20 40.54 25.10
N ALA A 87 -21.94 40.52 25.54
CA ALA A 87 -21.40 41.57 26.39
C ALA A 87 -21.27 42.90 25.63
N LEU A 88 -20.83 42.85 24.37
CA LEU A 88 -20.74 44.00 23.47
C LEU A 88 -22.12 44.56 23.13
N VAL A 89 -23.09 43.71 22.79
CA VAL A 89 -24.49 44.10 22.51
C VAL A 89 -25.15 44.73 23.75
N ARG A 90 -24.88 44.23 24.96
CA ARG A 90 -25.35 44.86 26.19
C ARG A 90 -24.77 46.26 26.41
N LEU A 91 -23.59 46.54 25.84
CA LEU A 91 -22.91 47.83 25.94
C LEU A 91 -23.28 48.78 24.79
N SER A 92 -23.57 48.27 23.59
CA SER A 92 -23.84 49.08 22.38
C SER A 92 -25.32 49.21 22.00
N GLY A 93 -26.17 48.28 22.43
CA GLY A 93 -27.61 48.25 22.09
C GLY A 93 -27.93 47.64 20.71
N ASP A 94 -26.94 47.13 19.99
CA ASP A 94 -27.12 46.58 18.63
C ASP A 94 -27.62 45.12 18.63
N GLU A 95 -28.15 44.66 17.50
CA GLU A 95 -28.50 43.24 17.33
C GLU A 95 -27.25 42.35 17.24
N VAL A 96 -27.36 41.10 17.73
CA VAL A 96 -26.29 40.11 17.63
C VAL A 96 -26.06 39.78 16.15
N PRO A 97 -24.84 39.93 15.60
CA PRO A 97 -24.56 39.57 14.22
C PRO A 97 -24.90 38.10 13.92
N GLU A 98 -25.54 37.81 12.78
CA GLU A 98 -25.76 36.44 12.33
C GLU A 98 -24.43 35.72 12.09
N GLU A 99 -24.34 34.46 12.52
CA GLU A 99 -23.16 33.63 12.30
C GLU A 99 -22.88 33.50 10.78
N PRO A 100 -21.66 33.80 10.30
CA PRO A 100 -21.34 33.61 8.90
C PRO A 100 -21.54 32.15 8.50
N SER A 101 -22.27 31.92 7.39
CA SER A 101 -22.62 30.59 6.90
C SER A 101 -21.41 29.67 6.62
N ASP A 102 -20.22 30.26 6.47
CA ASP A 102 -18.96 29.57 6.15
C ASP A 102 -18.03 29.32 7.37
N MET A 103 -18.46 29.69 8.58
CA MET A 103 -17.65 29.47 9.81
C MET A 103 -17.32 27.99 10.03
N ASN A 104 -18.20 27.07 9.63
CA ASN A 104 -17.96 25.63 9.76
C ASN A 104 -16.77 25.15 8.93
N ALA A 105 -16.61 25.66 7.70
CA ALA A 105 -15.48 25.31 6.85
C ALA A 105 -14.19 25.97 7.35
N LEU A 106 -14.27 27.22 7.81
CA LEU A 106 -13.16 27.95 8.41
C LEU A 106 -12.60 27.22 9.66
N PHE A 107 -13.47 26.83 10.60
CA PHE A 107 -13.09 26.03 11.78
C PHE A 107 -12.47 24.68 11.40
N GLY A 108 -13.05 23.99 10.42
CA GLY A 108 -12.51 22.73 9.92
C GLY A 108 -11.08 22.89 9.37
N ASN A 109 -10.84 23.94 8.59
CA ASN A 109 -9.53 24.23 8.00
C ASN A 109 -8.47 24.62 9.04
N ILE A 110 -8.82 25.48 10.00
CA ILE A 110 -7.93 25.87 11.11
C ILE A 110 -7.56 24.61 11.92
N TRP A 111 -8.55 23.78 12.25
CA TRP A 111 -8.33 22.55 13.01
C TRP A 111 -7.46 21.53 12.27
N GLU A 112 -7.65 21.35 10.97
CA GLU A 112 -6.80 20.47 10.17
C GLU A 112 -5.34 20.97 10.13
N MET A 113 -5.15 22.28 9.99
CA MET A 113 -3.83 22.90 10.01
C MET A 113 -3.14 22.77 11.37
N GLU A 114 -3.84 23.07 12.46
CA GLU A 114 -3.31 22.95 13.82
C GLU A 114 -3.07 21.49 14.22
N TRP A 115 -3.92 20.56 13.77
CA TRP A 115 -3.69 19.13 13.97
C TRP A 115 -2.43 18.65 13.24
N ALA A 116 -2.20 19.12 12.01
CA ALA A 116 -0.98 18.80 11.27
C ALA A 116 0.27 19.36 11.95
N ARG A 117 0.20 20.59 12.47
CA ARG A 117 1.28 21.21 13.27
C ARG A 117 1.53 20.42 14.55
N ASN A 118 0.48 20.05 15.27
CA ASN A 118 0.58 19.28 16.51
C ASN A 118 1.20 17.89 16.26
N LEU A 119 0.78 17.20 15.19
CA LEU A 119 1.37 15.91 14.79
C LEU A 119 2.85 16.06 14.44
N LEU A 120 3.23 17.14 13.77
CA LEU A 120 4.63 17.46 13.48
C LEU A 120 5.42 17.71 14.77
N THR A 121 4.90 18.50 15.71
CA THR A 121 5.52 18.78 17.02
C THR A 121 5.75 17.50 17.81
N MET A 122 4.71 16.66 17.92
CA MET A 122 4.83 15.34 18.57
C MET A 122 5.85 14.44 17.89
N THR A 123 5.88 14.43 16.55
CA THR A 123 6.85 13.65 15.79
C THR A 123 8.26 14.18 16.03
N LEU A 124 8.42 15.49 16.15
CA LEU A 124 9.70 16.15 16.43
C LEU A 124 10.18 15.89 17.87
N GLU A 125 9.29 15.85 18.85
CA GLU A 125 9.60 15.53 20.25
C GLU A 125 10.01 14.05 20.43
N GLU A 126 9.29 13.13 19.79
CA GLU A 126 9.65 11.70 19.81
C GLU A 126 11.00 11.47 19.12
N VAL A 127 11.22 12.08 17.95
CA VAL A 127 12.50 11.99 17.24
C VAL A 127 13.62 12.64 18.06
N ARG A 128 13.35 13.74 18.78
CA ARG A 128 14.34 14.40 19.66
C ARG A 128 14.85 13.46 20.76
N GLY A 129 14.00 12.58 21.28
CA GLY A 129 14.39 11.56 22.26
C GLY A 129 15.20 10.40 21.67
N GLU A 130 15.08 10.14 20.36
CA GLU A 130 15.72 9.00 19.68
C GLU A 130 17.04 9.32 18.98
N VAL A 131 17.28 10.60 18.62
CA VAL A 131 18.50 11.00 17.90
C VAL A 131 19.50 11.68 18.83
N ALA A 132 20.79 11.58 18.49
CA ALA A 132 21.84 12.23 19.27
C ALA A 132 21.57 13.76 19.37
N PRO A 133 21.74 14.39 20.55
CA PRO A 133 21.40 15.80 20.76
C PRO A 133 22.01 16.76 19.73
N LEU A 134 23.27 16.55 19.38
CA LEU A 134 23.97 17.34 18.36
C LEU A 134 23.34 17.20 16.97
N GLN A 135 22.87 16.00 16.58
CA GLN A 135 22.21 15.79 15.29
C GLN A 135 20.86 16.50 15.24
N TYR A 136 20.10 16.45 16.34
CA TYR A 136 18.83 17.18 16.42
C TYR A 136 19.06 18.69 16.38
N GLN A 137 20.05 19.20 17.12
CA GLN A 137 20.37 20.63 17.15
C GLN A 137 20.84 21.16 15.78
N LEU A 138 21.57 20.34 15.02
CA LEU A 138 21.95 20.66 13.64
C LEU A 138 20.73 20.70 12.71
N TYR A 139 19.80 19.75 12.87
CA TYR A 139 18.54 19.73 12.12
C TYR A 139 17.65 20.93 12.46
N ASP A 140 17.52 21.25 13.75
CA ASP A 140 16.73 22.38 14.24
C ASP A 140 17.23 23.71 13.67
N LEU A 141 18.52 24.02 13.84
CA LEU A 141 19.08 25.27 13.34
C LEU A 141 19.01 25.38 11.82
N TYR A 142 19.30 24.30 11.08
CA TYR A 142 19.37 24.36 9.62
C TYR A 142 18.01 24.23 8.93
N VAL A 143 17.13 23.36 9.43
CA VAL A 143 15.87 23.01 8.76
C VAL A 143 14.67 23.70 9.39
N LEU A 144 14.58 23.75 10.72
CA LEU A 144 13.42 24.35 11.40
C LEU A 144 13.55 25.87 11.54
N GLN A 145 14.76 26.36 11.82
CA GLN A 145 15.06 27.79 11.96
C GLN A 145 15.67 28.41 10.69
N GLU A 146 15.82 27.62 9.63
CA GLU A 146 16.32 28.04 8.30
C GLU A 146 17.66 28.82 8.33
N LYS A 147 18.53 28.56 9.32
CA LYS A 147 19.81 29.26 9.44
C LYS A 147 20.77 28.84 8.31
N PRO A 148 21.55 29.77 7.74
CA PRO A 148 22.55 29.44 6.73
C PRO A 148 23.56 28.41 7.26
N VAL A 149 23.94 27.42 6.44
CA VAL A 149 24.90 26.35 6.83
C VAL A 149 26.20 26.94 7.38
N ARG A 150 26.68 28.05 6.82
CA ARG A 150 27.88 28.76 7.30
C ARG A 150 27.74 29.26 8.74
N GLU A 151 26.56 29.75 9.11
CA GLU A 151 26.25 30.21 10.48
C GLU A 151 26.20 29.02 11.45
N VAL A 152 25.55 27.92 11.05
CA VAL A 152 25.42 26.70 11.86
C VAL A 152 26.79 26.05 12.10
N VAL A 153 27.61 25.93 11.05
CA VAL A 153 28.99 25.42 11.12
C VAL A 153 29.83 26.25 12.09
N ARG A 154 29.77 27.57 12.00
CA ARG A 154 30.52 28.48 12.88
C ARG A 154 30.05 28.36 14.34
N LYS A 155 28.73 28.33 14.56
CA LYS A 155 28.11 28.33 15.89
C LYS A 155 28.37 27.02 16.66
N LEU A 156 28.31 25.88 15.97
CA LEU A 156 28.45 24.56 16.59
C LEU A 156 29.83 23.92 16.37
N LYS A 157 30.75 24.59 15.65
CA LYS A 157 32.09 24.09 15.33
C LYS A 157 32.09 22.69 14.69
N VAL A 158 31.19 22.47 13.73
CA VAL A 158 31.05 21.19 12.99
C VAL A 158 31.33 21.36 11.49
N SER A 159 31.49 20.25 10.76
CA SER A 159 31.60 20.30 9.29
C SER A 159 30.24 20.54 8.61
N ALA A 160 30.26 21.14 7.41
CA ALA A 160 29.05 21.27 6.59
C ALA A 160 28.42 19.90 6.23
N ALA A 161 29.26 18.88 6.02
CA ALA A 161 28.80 17.51 5.77
C ALA A 161 27.97 16.96 6.95
N SER A 162 28.37 17.27 8.19
CA SER A 162 27.62 16.88 9.40
C SER A 162 26.22 17.52 9.44
N VAL A 163 26.09 18.78 9.01
CA VAL A 163 24.79 19.49 8.92
C VAL A 163 23.87 18.81 7.91
N TYR A 164 24.36 18.50 6.70
CA TYR A 164 23.56 17.83 5.67
C TYR A 164 23.21 16.38 6.06
N MET A 165 24.13 15.66 6.70
CA MET A 165 23.86 14.31 7.21
C MET A 165 22.81 14.32 8.32
N ALA A 166 22.82 15.34 9.19
CA ALA A 166 21.77 15.53 10.19
C ALA A 166 20.41 15.81 9.53
N LYS A 167 20.35 16.70 8.51
CA LYS A 167 19.15 16.91 7.67
C LYS A 167 18.56 15.59 7.18
N TYR A 168 19.40 14.75 6.57
CA TYR A 168 18.95 13.51 5.96
C TYR A 168 18.53 12.46 7.00
N ARG A 169 19.32 12.24 8.05
CA ARG A 169 19.04 11.24 9.09
C ARG A 169 17.80 11.59 9.90
N VAL A 170 17.72 12.81 10.42
CA VAL A 170 16.60 13.27 11.23
C VAL A 170 15.35 13.41 10.35
N GLY A 171 15.47 13.94 9.12
CA GLY A 171 14.35 14.03 8.18
C GLY A 171 13.77 12.66 7.78
N ASN A 172 14.62 11.66 7.53
CA ASN A 172 14.17 10.28 7.29
C ASN A 172 13.49 9.68 8.53
N ARG A 173 14.02 9.97 9.73
CA ARG A 173 13.42 9.50 10.97
C ARG A 173 12.04 10.10 11.19
N ILE A 174 11.90 11.42 11.06
CA ILE A 174 10.61 12.14 11.07
C ILE A 174 9.65 11.54 10.06
N THR A 175 10.09 11.32 8.81
CA THR A 175 9.26 10.71 7.77
C THR A 175 8.82 9.29 8.14
N SER A 176 9.70 8.50 8.76
CA SER A 176 9.39 7.13 9.19
C SER A 176 8.44 7.08 10.38
N THR A 177 8.60 7.99 11.34
CA THR A 177 7.77 8.15 12.54
C THR A 177 6.39 8.68 12.17
N ALA A 178 6.31 9.71 11.32
CA ALA A 178 5.05 10.20 10.77
C ALA A 178 4.28 9.10 10.03
N ARG A 179 4.95 8.33 9.16
CA ARG A 179 4.35 7.16 8.49
C ARG A 179 3.91 6.07 9.47
N ARG A 180 4.60 5.88 10.60
CA ARG A 180 4.23 4.93 11.65
C ARG A 180 2.97 5.39 12.38
N LEU A 181 2.89 6.67 12.72
CA LEU A 181 1.73 7.28 13.37
C LEU A 181 0.50 7.28 12.45
N GLU A 182 0.65 7.61 11.15
CA GLU A 182 -0.41 7.45 10.14
C GLU A 182 -0.85 5.99 9.98
N LYS A 183 0.07 5.03 10.08
CA LYS A 183 -0.25 3.60 9.99
C LYS A 183 -0.99 3.08 11.23
N GLN A 184 -0.74 3.63 12.43
CA GLN A 184 -1.46 3.22 13.65
C GLN A 184 -2.97 3.49 13.55
N GLU A 185 -3.40 4.49 12.77
CA GLU A 185 -4.83 4.69 12.46
C GLU A 185 -5.41 3.55 11.60
N ASN A 186 -4.60 2.99 10.69
CA ASN A 186 -4.95 1.85 9.84
C ASN A 186 -4.83 0.48 10.54
N ALA A 187 -4.26 0.41 11.75
CA ALA A 187 -4.10 -0.83 12.50
C ALA A 187 -5.45 -1.51 12.76
N ARG A 188 -6.50 -0.71 12.97
CA ARG A 188 -7.84 -1.16 13.40
C ARG A 188 -8.65 -1.88 12.32
N PHE A 189 -8.21 -1.90 11.06
CA PHE A 189 -9.03 -2.39 9.95
C PHE A 189 -8.49 -3.66 9.33
N VAL A 190 -9.38 -4.62 9.03
CA VAL A 190 -9.04 -5.73 8.14
C VAL A 190 -8.88 -5.17 6.73
N ARG A 191 -7.69 -5.32 6.14
CA ARG A 191 -7.49 -4.94 4.72
C ARG A 191 -8.25 -5.91 3.84
N LEU A 192 -9.03 -5.35 2.93
CA LEU A 192 -9.86 -6.10 2.00
C LEU A 192 -9.02 -6.98 1.09
N SER A 193 -9.52 -8.21 0.87
CA SER A 193 -8.94 -9.14 -0.09
C SER A 193 -7.43 -9.37 0.08
N ALA A 194 -6.92 -9.14 1.30
CA ALA A 194 -5.55 -9.34 1.74
C ALA A 194 -5.51 -10.42 2.81
N ALA A 195 -4.31 -10.91 3.11
CA ALA A 195 -4.11 -11.98 4.08
C ALA A 195 -4.46 -11.59 5.54
N ASN A 196 -4.76 -10.32 5.82
CA ASN A 196 -4.97 -9.80 7.17
C ASN A 196 -6.07 -10.53 7.94
N GLY A 197 -7.21 -10.80 7.30
CA GLY A 197 -8.33 -11.48 7.96
C GLY A 197 -8.03 -12.96 8.24
N THR A 198 -7.54 -13.67 7.23
CA THR A 198 -7.22 -15.11 7.36
C THR A 198 -6.03 -15.38 8.28
N TYR A 199 -5.03 -14.49 8.32
CA TYR A 199 -3.91 -14.61 9.27
C TYR A 199 -4.37 -14.39 10.71
N GLN A 200 -5.22 -13.38 10.94
CA GLN A 200 -5.78 -13.14 12.27
C GLN A 200 -6.57 -14.36 12.76
N GLN A 201 -7.41 -14.94 11.91
CA GLN A 201 -8.20 -16.13 12.26
C GLN A 201 -7.35 -17.38 12.45
N LYS A 202 -6.34 -17.59 11.61
CA LYS A 202 -5.49 -18.81 11.66
C LYS A 202 -4.46 -18.77 12.80
N PHE A 203 -3.84 -17.61 13.03
CA PHE A 203 -2.69 -17.48 13.93
C PHE A 203 -2.96 -16.64 15.18
N GLY A 204 -4.13 -16.01 15.29
CA GLY A 204 -4.46 -15.09 16.40
C GLY A 204 -3.78 -13.72 16.31
N PHE A 205 -2.92 -13.50 15.32
CA PHE A 205 -2.27 -12.20 15.07
C PHE A 205 -2.10 -11.95 13.57
N ARG A 206 -1.97 -10.66 13.22
CA ARG A 206 -1.74 -10.21 11.83
C ARG A 206 -0.70 -9.11 11.77
N ASN A 207 0.03 -9.06 10.65
CA ASN A 207 0.92 -7.94 10.36
C ASN A 207 0.14 -6.82 9.62
N TRP A 208 -0.57 -6.00 10.38
CA TRP A 208 -1.39 -4.88 9.87
C TRP A 208 -0.56 -3.76 9.21
N GLN A 209 0.72 -3.65 9.55
CA GLN A 209 1.65 -2.64 9.02
C GLN A 209 1.92 -2.83 7.51
N GLY A 210 1.60 -4.02 7.00
CA GLY A 210 1.94 -4.47 5.66
C GLY A 210 3.42 -4.86 5.55
N GLY A 211 3.78 -5.57 4.48
CA GLY A 211 5.17 -5.98 4.26
C GLY A 211 5.64 -7.19 5.07
N GLY A 212 4.73 -7.95 5.70
CA GLY A 212 5.02 -9.23 6.36
C GLY A 212 5.14 -10.42 5.40
N ARG A 213 5.11 -11.68 5.91
CA ARG A 213 5.29 -12.92 5.13
C ARG A 213 4.32 -13.09 3.95
N SER A 214 3.14 -12.48 4.01
CA SER A 214 2.14 -12.50 2.92
C SER A 214 2.35 -11.40 1.88
N SER A 215 3.36 -10.55 2.04
CA SER A 215 3.69 -9.47 1.11
C SER A 215 4.50 -9.97 -0.06
N ALA A 216 4.32 -9.33 -1.22
CA ALA A 216 5.19 -9.51 -2.38
C ALA A 216 6.68 -9.17 -2.12
N ARG A 217 7.05 -8.62 -0.97
CA ARG A 217 8.47 -8.49 -0.60
C ARG A 217 9.19 -9.83 -0.48
N GLU A 218 8.48 -10.90 -0.09
CA GLU A 218 9.05 -12.24 0.01
C GLU A 218 9.57 -12.74 -1.35
N THR A 219 8.98 -12.28 -2.45
CA THR A 219 9.31 -12.80 -3.79
C THR A 219 10.68 -12.33 -4.29
N VAL A 220 11.31 -11.35 -3.62
CA VAL A 220 12.71 -10.98 -3.88
C VAL A 220 13.63 -12.18 -3.71
N GLY A 221 13.42 -12.99 -2.67
CA GLY A 221 14.20 -14.22 -2.45
C GLY A 221 13.99 -15.23 -3.58
N ARG A 222 12.74 -15.38 -4.05
CA ARG A 222 12.40 -16.26 -5.17
C ARG A 222 13.07 -15.83 -6.47
N VAL A 223 13.06 -14.54 -6.78
CA VAL A 223 13.71 -14.00 -7.98
C VAL A 223 15.22 -14.17 -7.93
N ALA A 224 15.84 -13.95 -6.77
CA ALA A 224 17.27 -14.20 -6.59
C ALA A 224 17.64 -15.68 -6.81
N ALA A 225 16.88 -16.62 -6.22
CA ALA A 225 17.08 -18.05 -6.43
C ALA A 225 16.80 -18.46 -7.90
N GLY A 226 15.74 -17.92 -8.49
CA GLY A 226 15.38 -18.14 -9.89
C GLY A 226 16.47 -17.70 -10.87
N ALA A 227 17.23 -16.65 -10.57
CA ALA A 227 18.37 -16.25 -11.39
C ALA A 227 19.48 -17.33 -11.43
N VAL A 228 19.73 -17.99 -10.30
CA VAL A 228 20.66 -19.13 -10.21
C VAL A 228 20.12 -20.33 -11.00
N ALA A 229 18.83 -20.66 -10.81
CA ALA A 229 18.17 -21.74 -11.53
C ALA A 229 18.18 -21.53 -13.05
N LYS A 230 17.86 -20.32 -13.53
CA LYS A 230 17.96 -19.96 -14.95
C LYS A 230 19.37 -20.16 -15.52
N LYS A 231 20.40 -19.79 -14.75
CA LYS A 231 21.79 -19.98 -15.16
C LYS A 231 22.13 -21.46 -15.29
N LEU A 232 21.73 -22.28 -14.30
CA LEU A 232 21.91 -23.73 -14.33
C LEU A 232 21.22 -24.36 -15.56
N LEU A 233 19.93 -24.06 -15.74
CA LEU A 233 19.10 -24.55 -16.85
C LEU A 233 19.69 -24.21 -18.21
N LYS A 234 20.11 -22.94 -18.39
CA LYS A 234 20.72 -22.49 -19.64
C LYS A 234 22.07 -23.17 -19.91
N GLN A 235 22.92 -23.31 -18.89
CA GLN A 235 24.26 -23.87 -19.06
C GLN A 235 24.28 -25.39 -19.24
N ARG A 236 23.40 -26.12 -18.54
CA ARG A 236 23.37 -27.59 -18.58
C ARG A 236 22.47 -28.16 -19.66
N TYR A 237 21.32 -27.53 -19.89
CA TYR A 237 20.27 -28.08 -20.75
C TYR A 237 19.93 -27.18 -21.95
N GLY A 238 20.50 -25.98 -22.03
CA GLY A 238 20.12 -25.00 -23.07
C GLY A 238 18.70 -24.46 -22.91
N VAL A 239 18.09 -24.64 -21.74
CA VAL A 239 16.72 -24.21 -21.46
C VAL A 239 16.67 -22.70 -21.25
N GLU A 240 15.72 -22.06 -21.92
CA GLU A 240 15.46 -20.64 -21.79
C GLU A 240 14.07 -20.40 -21.19
N VAL A 241 14.02 -19.59 -20.14
CA VAL A 241 12.78 -19.23 -19.43
C VAL A 241 12.50 -17.74 -19.58
N LEU A 242 11.34 -17.41 -20.13
CA LEU A 242 10.82 -16.07 -20.35
C LEU A 242 9.38 -15.97 -19.83
N ALA A 243 8.94 -14.76 -19.50
CA ALA A 243 7.52 -14.47 -19.33
C ALA A 243 7.20 -13.07 -19.83
N CYS A 244 5.93 -12.82 -20.11
CA CYS A 244 5.49 -11.52 -20.56
C CYS A 244 4.02 -11.26 -20.25
N VAL A 245 3.62 -10.00 -20.24
CA VAL A 245 2.22 -9.63 -20.05
C VAL A 245 1.45 -9.91 -21.34
N ARG A 246 0.48 -10.83 -21.26
CA ARG A 246 -0.39 -11.20 -22.39
C ARG A 246 -1.69 -10.42 -22.41
N GLN A 247 -2.27 -10.13 -21.25
CA GLN A 247 -3.57 -9.49 -21.17
C GLN A 247 -3.65 -8.51 -20.01
N VAL A 248 -4.26 -7.35 -20.25
CA VAL A 248 -4.70 -6.42 -19.20
C VAL A 248 -6.17 -6.14 -19.41
N LYS A 249 -7.02 -6.53 -18.44
CA LYS A 249 -8.48 -6.44 -18.55
C LYS A 249 -8.99 -7.08 -19.85
N LYS A 250 -9.50 -6.30 -20.80
CA LYS A 250 -10.06 -6.77 -22.09
C LYS A 250 -9.05 -6.71 -23.25
N ILE A 251 -7.84 -6.17 -23.02
CA ILE A 251 -6.82 -5.98 -24.06
C ILE A 251 -5.93 -7.22 -24.04
N VAL A 252 -6.01 -8.03 -25.10
CA VAL A 252 -5.23 -9.25 -25.29
C VAL A 252 -4.18 -9.01 -26.37
N ALA A 253 -2.93 -9.36 -26.08
CA ALA A 253 -1.82 -9.32 -27.02
C ALA A 253 -1.79 -10.58 -27.88
N ASP A 254 -1.43 -10.44 -29.15
CA ASP A 254 -1.13 -11.58 -30.01
C ASP A 254 0.32 -12.02 -29.78
N ILE A 255 0.49 -13.14 -29.09
CA ILE A 255 1.81 -13.66 -28.69
C ILE A 255 1.95 -15.08 -29.20
N ASN A 256 3.02 -15.30 -29.96
CA ASN A 256 3.52 -16.62 -30.31
C ASN A 256 4.68 -16.99 -29.36
N PRO A 257 4.50 -17.98 -28.45
CA PRO A 257 5.50 -18.37 -27.46
C PRO A 257 6.88 -18.70 -28.03
N ASP A 258 6.94 -19.28 -29.23
CA ASP A 258 8.21 -19.67 -29.86
C ASP A 258 9.03 -18.48 -30.35
N LYS A 259 8.38 -17.33 -30.60
CA LYS A 259 9.01 -16.15 -31.20
C LYS A 259 9.33 -15.03 -30.22
N VAL A 260 8.84 -15.10 -28.97
CA VAL A 260 9.10 -14.07 -27.96
C VAL A 260 10.61 -13.96 -27.70
N ARG A 261 11.12 -12.73 -27.61
CA ARG A 261 12.52 -12.46 -27.23
C ARG A 261 12.54 -11.51 -26.04
N LEU A 262 13.54 -11.67 -25.18
CA LEU A 262 13.72 -10.81 -24.00
C LEU A 262 13.73 -9.32 -24.35
N ARG A 263 14.35 -8.95 -25.48
CA ARG A 263 14.39 -7.55 -25.93
C ARG A 263 13.01 -6.96 -26.20
N ASP A 264 12.08 -7.76 -26.70
CA ASP A 264 10.72 -7.30 -27.02
C ASP A 264 9.89 -7.16 -25.72
N VAL A 265 10.16 -8.02 -24.73
CA VAL A 265 9.57 -7.92 -23.38
C VAL A 265 10.08 -6.69 -22.64
N GLU A 266 11.38 -6.39 -22.67
CA GLU A 266 11.95 -5.24 -21.97
C GLU A 266 11.77 -3.90 -22.71
N ALA A 267 11.22 -3.91 -23.93
CA ALA A 267 11.07 -2.70 -24.75
C ALA A 267 10.07 -1.68 -24.20
N ASN A 268 9.22 -2.05 -23.24
CA ASN A 268 8.20 -1.17 -22.70
C ASN A 268 7.89 -1.45 -21.23
N ILE A 269 7.27 -0.47 -20.55
CA ILE A 269 7.02 -0.50 -19.11
C ILE A 269 6.01 -1.59 -18.67
N VAL A 270 5.15 -2.06 -19.59
CA VAL A 270 4.16 -3.12 -19.28
C VAL A 270 4.67 -4.52 -19.56
N ARG A 271 5.86 -4.65 -20.15
CA ARG A 271 6.49 -5.93 -20.49
C ARG A 271 5.67 -6.83 -21.42
N CYS A 272 5.03 -6.22 -22.41
CA CYS A 272 4.25 -6.91 -23.44
C CYS A 272 5.03 -6.89 -24.78
N PRO A 273 5.29 -8.03 -25.43
CA PRO A 273 6.08 -8.09 -26.67
C PRO A 273 5.31 -7.60 -27.90
N ASP A 274 3.98 -7.51 -27.83
CA ASP A 274 3.14 -6.86 -28.85
C ASP A 274 3.11 -5.33 -28.58
N PRO A 275 3.73 -4.49 -29.42
CA PRO A 275 3.81 -3.05 -29.19
C PRO A 275 2.44 -2.36 -29.30
N THR A 276 1.55 -2.87 -30.15
CA THR A 276 0.21 -2.29 -30.37
C THR A 276 -0.66 -2.55 -29.14
N ALA A 277 -0.62 -3.77 -28.61
CA ALA A 277 -1.31 -4.09 -27.38
C ALA A 277 -0.68 -3.37 -26.18
N ALA A 278 0.65 -3.29 -26.11
CA ALA A 278 1.37 -2.61 -25.02
C ALA A 278 0.94 -1.15 -24.87
N GLU A 279 0.83 -0.40 -25.97
CA GLU A 279 0.40 1.00 -25.91
C GLU A 279 -1.04 1.15 -25.35
N LYS A 280 -1.96 0.28 -25.80
CA LYS A 280 -3.33 0.25 -25.30
C LYS A 280 -3.38 -0.11 -23.81
N MET A 281 -2.56 -1.07 -23.38
CA MET A 281 -2.43 -1.48 -21.98
C MET A 281 -1.92 -0.34 -21.09
N ILE A 282 -0.87 0.37 -21.52
CA ILE A 282 -0.32 1.53 -20.80
C ILE A 282 -1.40 2.59 -20.59
N ARG A 283 -2.09 3.00 -21.67
CA ARG A 283 -3.18 3.98 -21.60
C ARG A 283 -4.31 3.54 -20.69
N LEU A 284 -4.65 2.25 -20.68
CA LEU A 284 -5.66 1.71 -19.77
C LEU A 284 -5.20 1.81 -18.31
N ILE A 285 -3.99 1.35 -18.00
CA ILE A 285 -3.44 1.35 -16.63
C ILE A 285 -3.36 2.78 -16.09
N GLU A 286 -2.92 3.74 -16.91
CA GLU A 286 -2.86 5.14 -16.50
C GLU A 286 -4.24 5.75 -16.22
N ARG A 287 -5.23 5.45 -17.07
CA ARG A 287 -6.62 5.89 -16.84
C ARG A 287 -7.19 5.28 -15.56
N THR A 288 -6.98 3.98 -15.33
CA THR A 288 -7.43 3.32 -14.10
C THR A 288 -6.75 3.91 -12.87
N ARG A 289 -5.43 4.19 -12.94
CA ARG A 289 -4.70 4.87 -11.87
C ARG A 289 -5.31 6.24 -11.54
N LYS A 290 -5.60 7.05 -12.58
CA LYS A 290 -6.21 8.38 -12.42
C LYS A 290 -7.60 8.29 -11.79
N ALA A 291 -8.34 7.23 -12.11
CA ALA A 291 -9.64 6.93 -11.50
C ALA A 291 -9.54 6.36 -10.07
N GLY A 292 -8.34 6.24 -9.49
CA GLY A 292 -8.15 5.70 -8.14
C GLY A 292 -8.41 4.19 -8.01
N ASP A 293 -8.41 3.46 -9.13
CA ASP A 293 -8.74 2.04 -9.20
C ASP A 293 -7.53 1.22 -9.72
N THR A 294 -7.66 -0.10 -9.79
CA THR A 294 -6.60 -1.03 -10.19
C THR A 294 -7.10 -2.06 -11.22
N VAL A 295 -6.18 -2.67 -11.96
CA VAL A 295 -6.49 -3.70 -12.96
C VAL A 295 -5.62 -4.93 -12.78
N GLY A 296 -6.20 -6.07 -13.12
CA GLY A 296 -5.53 -7.36 -13.23
C GLY A 296 -5.38 -7.81 -14.68
N GLY A 297 -4.97 -9.05 -14.87
CA GLY A 297 -4.77 -9.63 -16.19
C GLY A 297 -3.97 -10.91 -16.17
N ILE A 298 -3.30 -11.22 -17.27
CA ILE A 298 -2.66 -12.50 -17.51
C ILE A 298 -1.20 -12.30 -17.90
N ILE A 299 -0.33 -13.10 -17.29
CA ILE A 299 1.06 -13.28 -17.70
C ILE A 299 1.19 -14.63 -18.42
N GLU A 300 1.88 -14.64 -19.54
CA GLU A 300 2.25 -15.85 -20.26
C GLU A 300 3.70 -16.22 -19.90
N GLY A 301 3.87 -17.41 -19.36
CA GLY A 301 5.18 -18.02 -19.07
C GLY A 301 5.58 -18.96 -20.20
N ILE A 302 6.86 -18.95 -20.55
CA ILE A 302 7.43 -19.64 -21.71
C ILE A 302 8.74 -20.30 -21.27
N ALA A 303 8.88 -21.60 -21.52
CA ALA A 303 10.13 -22.31 -21.35
C ALA A 303 10.47 -23.10 -22.63
N ARG A 304 11.57 -22.73 -23.27
CA ARG A 304 12.03 -23.30 -24.55
C ARG A 304 13.22 -24.21 -24.34
N GLY A 305 13.34 -25.22 -25.20
CA GLY A 305 14.48 -26.13 -25.20
C GLY A 305 14.46 -27.18 -24.08
N LEU A 306 13.30 -27.45 -23.48
CA LEU A 306 13.17 -28.48 -22.45
C LEU A 306 13.46 -29.87 -23.05
N PRO A 307 14.26 -30.71 -22.38
CA PRO A 307 14.35 -32.12 -22.70
C PRO A 307 12.99 -32.81 -22.59
N VAL A 308 12.82 -33.93 -23.29
CA VAL A 308 11.69 -34.84 -23.08
C VAL A 308 11.90 -35.58 -21.77
N GLY A 309 10.85 -35.77 -20.97
CA GLY A 309 10.89 -36.64 -19.79
C GLY A 309 10.97 -35.93 -18.43
N TRP A 310 10.80 -34.61 -18.36
CA TRP A 310 10.75 -33.88 -17.09
C TRP A 310 9.35 -33.86 -16.51
N GLY A 311 9.23 -34.10 -15.20
CA GLY A 311 7.97 -34.25 -14.48
C GLY A 311 7.67 -35.70 -14.12
N GLU A 312 6.74 -35.89 -13.18
CA GLU A 312 6.29 -37.21 -12.72
C GLU A 312 4.88 -37.56 -13.21
N PRO A 313 4.52 -38.84 -13.36
CA PRO A 313 3.24 -39.22 -13.98
C PRO A 313 2.00 -39.02 -13.07
N VAL A 314 2.15 -38.93 -11.75
CA VAL A 314 1.01 -39.00 -10.81
C VAL A 314 0.87 -37.76 -9.93
N PHE A 315 1.74 -37.57 -8.94
CA PHE A 315 1.59 -36.51 -7.93
C PHE A 315 2.34 -35.23 -8.29
N ASP A 316 3.58 -35.37 -8.73
CA ASP A 316 4.48 -34.26 -9.08
C ASP A 316 4.54 -34.06 -10.60
N ARG A 317 3.34 -34.05 -11.22
CA ARG A 317 3.18 -33.71 -12.64
C ARG A 317 3.75 -32.33 -12.91
N LEU A 318 4.46 -32.17 -14.03
CA LEU A 318 5.12 -30.91 -14.35
C LEU A 318 4.13 -29.73 -14.35
N GLU A 319 2.95 -29.88 -14.95
CA GLU A 319 1.91 -28.86 -14.94
C GLU A 319 1.34 -28.61 -13.53
N ALA A 320 1.31 -29.61 -12.66
CA ALA A 320 0.83 -29.47 -11.28
C ALA A 320 1.83 -28.70 -10.42
N ASP A 321 3.12 -28.99 -10.54
CA ASP A 321 4.17 -28.25 -9.83
C ASP A 321 4.32 -26.82 -10.34
N LEU A 322 4.22 -26.62 -11.66
CA LEU A 322 4.14 -25.28 -12.23
C LEU A 322 2.90 -24.54 -11.67
N ALA A 323 1.73 -25.18 -11.65
CA ALA A 323 0.52 -24.57 -11.09
C ALA A 323 0.69 -24.19 -9.62
N LYS A 324 1.21 -25.10 -8.79
CA LYS A 324 1.51 -24.87 -7.37
C LYS A 324 2.47 -23.69 -7.18
N ALA A 325 3.54 -23.66 -7.96
CA ALA A 325 4.53 -22.59 -7.93
C ALA A 325 3.91 -21.24 -8.33
N MET A 326 3.13 -21.19 -9.41
CA MET A 326 2.49 -19.97 -9.88
C MET A 326 1.38 -19.49 -8.94
N LEU A 327 0.54 -20.39 -8.43
CA LEU A 327 -0.56 -20.07 -7.53
C LEU A 327 -0.08 -19.66 -6.12
N SER A 328 1.16 -20.01 -5.77
CA SER A 328 1.81 -19.51 -4.56
C SER A 328 2.24 -18.04 -4.64
N LEU A 329 2.19 -17.42 -5.82
CA LEU A 329 2.55 -16.02 -6.01
C LEU A 329 1.47 -15.10 -5.42
N PRO A 330 1.85 -13.92 -4.90
CA PRO A 330 0.88 -12.92 -4.49
C PRO A 330 -0.04 -12.51 -5.65
N ALA A 331 -1.32 -12.36 -5.36
CA ALA A 331 -2.37 -11.97 -6.30
C ALA A 331 -2.67 -12.93 -7.47
N SER A 332 -1.97 -14.05 -7.61
CA SER A 332 -2.36 -15.09 -8.58
C SER A 332 -3.68 -15.77 -8.17
N LYS A 333 -4.50 -16.11 -9.16
CA LYS A 333 -5.83 -16.73 -8.97
C LYS A 333 -6.19 -17.80 -9.99
N GLY A 334 -5.40 -17.97 -11.02
CA GLY A 334 -5.62 -19.02 -12.02
C GLY A 334 -4.31 -19.41 -12.70
N PHE A 335 -4.27 -20.65 -13.15
CA PHE A 335 -3.19 -21.22 -13.94
C PHE A 335 -3.82 -22.09 -15.02
N GLU A 336 -3.33 -21.96 -16.25
CA GLU A 336 -3.68 -22.85 -17.36
C GLU A 336 -2.43 -23.13 -18.20
N ILE A 337 -2.31 -24.33 -18.76
CA ILE A 337 -1.19 -24.74 -19.60
C ILE A 337 -1.67 -25.04 -21.03
N GLY A 338 -0.85 -24.69 -22.03
CA GLY A 338 -1.20 -24.91 -23.43
C GLY A 338 -2.46 -24.15 -23.87
N SER A 339 -3.38 -24.88 -24.49
CA SER A 339 -4.70 -24.36 -24.87
C SER A 339 -5.58 -24.02 -23.66
N GLY A 340 -5.28 -24.59 -22.48
CA GLY A 340 -5.90 -24.23 -21.21
C GLY A 340 -7.42 -24.37 -21.23
N PHE A 341 -8.12 -23.39 -20.66
CA PHE A 341 -9.58 -23.34 -20.72
C PHE A 341 -10.11 -23.16 -22.15
N GLY A 342 -9.31 -22.68 -23.09
CA GLY A 342 -9.70 -22.59 -24.50
C GLY A 342 -9.83 -23.97 -25.17
N GLY A 343 -9.26 -25.03 -24.59
CA GLY A 343 -9.41 -26.39 -25.08
C GLY A 343 -10.84 -26.93 -24.99
N ILE A 344 -11.66 -26.43 -24.06
CA ILE A 344 -13.00 -26.99 -23.78
C ILE A 344 -14.00 -26.77 -24.92
N THR A 345 -13.71 -25.85 -25.85
CA THR A 345 -14.55 -25.58 -27.01
C THR A 345 -14.18 -26.42 -28.23
N GLN A 346 -13.17 -27.30 -28.11
CA GLN A 346 -12.66 -28.13 -29.20
C GLN A 346 -13.08 -29.59 -29.00
N THR A 347 -13.28 -30.31 -30.10
CA THR A 347 -13.38 -31.77 -30.11
C THR A 347 -12.00 -32.41 -29.91
N GLY A 348 -11.96 -33.68 -29.52
CA GLY A 348 -10.68 -34.39 -29.38
C GLY A 348 -9.86 -34.42 -30.68
N ARG A 349 -10.52 -34.48 -31.85
CA ARG A 349 -9.82 -34.44 -33.15
C ARG A 349 -9.16 -33.07 -33.41
N GLU A 350 -9.78 -31.99 -32.96
CA GLU A 350 -9.25 -30.62 -33.14
C GLU A 350 -8.14 -30.31 -32.14
N HIS A 351 -8.28 -30.81 -30.90
CA HIS A 351 -7.35 -30.55 -29.81
C HIS A 351 -6.09 -31.42 -29.86
N ASN A 352 -6.20 -32.68 -30.28
CA ASN A 352 -5.07 -33.61 -30.29
C ASN A 352 -3.85 -33.05 -31.01
N ASP A 353 -2.69 -33.15 -30.37
CA ASP A 353 -1.39 -32.79 -30.95
C ASP A 353 -0.81 -33.98 -31.74
N PRO A 354 -0.86 -33.99 -33.08
CA PRO A 354 -0.40 -35.14 -33.86
C PRO A 354 1.12 -35.28 -33.76
N MET A 355 1.60 -36.52 -33.58
CA MET A 355 3.03 -36.82 -33.50
C MET A 355 3.62 -37.17 -34.88
N ARG A 356 4.84 -36.70 -35.14
CA ARG A 356 5.63 -36.99 -36.34
C ARG A 356 7.10 -37.16 -35.98
N SER A 357 7.82 -37.93 -36.80
CA SER A 357 9.28 -38.00 -36.71
C SER A 357 9.89 -36.76 -37.38
N ARG A 358 10.72 -36.02 -36.64
CA ARG A 358 11.50 -34.89 -37.14
C ARG A 358 12.96 -35.11 -36.77
N ARG A 359 13.80 -35.36 -37.79
CA ARG A 359 15.24 -35.66 -37.60
C ARG A 359 15.50 -36.79 -36.61
N GLY A 360 14.71 -37.88 -36.70
CA GLY A 360 14.85 -39.05 -35.84
C GLY A 360 14.29 -38.89 -34.42
N LYS A 361 13.63 -37.77 -34.10
CA LYS A 361 12.96 -37.55 -32.80
C LYS A 361 11.45 -37.42 -32.99
N VAL A 362 10.68 -38.00 -32.08
CA VAL A 362 9.23 -37.80 -32.03
C VAL A 362 8.94 -36.39 -31.54
N ARG A 363 8.11 -35.66 -32.28
CA ARG A 363 7.71 -34.27 -32.03
C ARG A 363 6.24 -34.11 -32.36
N THR A 364 5.57 -33.11 -31.80
CA THR A 364 4.20 -32.80 -32.19
C THR A 364 4.17 -31.76 -33.31
N THR A 365 3.11 -31.76 -34.13
CA THR A 365 2.92 -30.74 -35.19
C THR A 365 2.14 -29.53 -34.72
N LYS A 366 1.48 -29.65 -33.56
CA LYS A 366 0.74 -28.62 -32.82
C LYS A 366 1.15 -28.72 -31.34
N ASN A 367 0.89 -27.70 -30.54
CA ASN A 367 1.28 -27.66 -29.14
C ASN A 367 0.13 -27.20 -28.23
N ASP A 368 -1.07 -27.73 -28.44
CA ASP A 368 -2.21 -27.45 -27.55
C ASP A 368 -2.02 -28.02 -26.14
N SER A 369 -1.19 -29.06 -25.99
CA SER A 369 -0.74 -29.60 -24.71
C SER A 369 0.17 -28.65 -23.93
N GLY A 370 0.72 -27.62 -24.56
CA GLY A 370 1.60 -26.66 -23.88
C GLY A 370 2.92 -27.26 -23.43
N GLY A 371 3.47 -28.18 -24.21
CA GLY A 371 4.76 -28.82 -23.97
C GLY A 371 4.73 -29.95 -22.95
N VAL A 372 3.55 -30.30 -22.40
CA VAL A 372 3.40 -31.30 -21.33
C VAL A 372 2.26 -32.25 -21.64
N GLN A 373 2.55 -33.56 -21.64
CA GLN A 373 1.57 -34.61 -21.88
C GLN A 373 1.69 -35.68 -20.80
N GLY A 374 0.58 -35.99 -20.14
CA GLY A 374 0.56 -37.00 -19.07
C GLY A 374 1.44 -36.66 -17.86
N GLY A 375 1.66 -35.37 -17.57
CA GLY A 375 2.55 -34.95 -16.48
C GLY A 375 3.99 -34.69 -16.88
N ILE A 376 4.36 -34.97 -18.13
CA ILE A 376 5.76 -35.08 -18.56
C ILE A 376 6.02 -34.16 -19.75
N SER A 377 7.18 -33.50 -19.78
CA SER A 377 7.60 -32.67 -20.91
C SER A 377 7.76 -33.50 -22.19
N ASN A 378 7.16 -33.03 -23.29
CA ASN A 378 7.22 -33.70 -24.60
C ASN A 378 8.29 -33.11 -25.54
N GLY A 379 9.07 -32.14 -25.07
CA GLY A 379 10.16 -31.50 -25.81
C GLY A 379 9.74 -30.34 -26.72
N GLU A 380 8.44 -30.02 -26.78
CA GLU A 380 7.97 -28.75 -27.32
C GLU A 380 8.10 -27.62 -26.29
N THR A 381 7.89 -26.38 -26.74
CA THR A 381 7.89 -25.21 -25.86
C THR A 381 6.81 -25.36 -24.79
N VAL A 382 7.23 -25.35 -23.53
CA VAL A 382 6.26 -25.26 -22.43
C VAL A 382 5.74 -23.83 -22.38
N HIS A 383 4.42 -23.68 -22.48
CA HIS A 383 3.78 -22.38 -22.33
C HIS A 383 2.51 -22.48 -21.52
N PHE A 384 2.31 -21.51 -20.65
CA PHE A 384 1.20 -21.47 -19.70
C PHE A 384 0.84 -20.02 -19.38
N ARG A 385 -0.31 -19.83 -18.75
CA ARG A 385 -0.85 -18.52 -18.41
C ARG A 385 -1.23 -18.47 -16.94
N VAL A 386 -0.88 -17.36 -16.30
CA VAL A 386 -1.14 -17.10 -14.88
C VAL A 386 -2.03 -15.86 -14.76
N ALA A 387 -3.20 -16.05 -14.18
CA ALA A 387 -4.15 -14.97 -13.95
C ALA A 387 -3.84 -14.26 -12.62
N PHE A 388 -3.68 -12.94 -12.67
CA PHE A 388 -3.51 -12.08 -11.49
C PHE A 388 -4.73 -11.18 -11.32
N LYS A 389 -5.28 -11.16 -10.11
CA LYS A 389 -6.38 -10.26 -9.76
C LYS A 389 -5.90 -8.79 -9.68
N PRO A 390 -6.83 -7.82 -9.77
CA PRO A 390 -6.54 -6.43 -9.42
C PRO A 390 -6.03 -6.29 -7.97
N VAL A 391 -5.28 -5.21 -7.72
CA VAL A 391 -4.79 -4.90 -6.37
C VAL A 391 -5.97 -4.51 -5.50
N ALA A 392 -6.11 -5.16 -4.34
CA ALA A 392 -7.28 -4.96 -3.50
C ALA A 392 -7.41 -3.55 -2.89
N THR A 393 -6.28 -2.85 -2.73
CA THR A 393 -6.27 -1.50 -2.17
C THR A 393 -6.49 -0.47 -3.27
N VAL A 394 -7.69 0.11 -3.30
CA VAL A 394 -8.09 1.20 -4.19
C VAL A 394 -8.33 2.48 -3.38
N MET A 395 -8.35 3.62 -4.06
CA MET A 395 -8.55 4.95 -3.47
C MET A 395 -10.04 5.29 -3.25
N HIS A 396 -10.91 4.29 -3.38
CA HIS A 396 -12.35 4.36 -3.13
C HIS A 396 -12.68 3.76 -1.75
N GLU A 397 -13.73 4.28 -1.13
CA GLU A 397 -14.27 3.68 0.10
C GLU A 397 -14.88 2.32 -0.20
N GLN A 398 -14.58 1.35 0.65
CA GLN A 398 -15.11 0.00 0.56
C GLN A 398 -15.49 -0.52 1.94
N ALA A 399 -16.58 -1.29 2.00
CA ALA A 399 -17.02 -1.95 3.22
C ALA A 399 -15.97 -2.98 3.69
N THR A 400 -15.67 -2.99 4.99
CA THR A 400 -14.79 -3.94 5.66
C THR A 400 -15.22 -4.13 7.12
N VAL A 401 -14.44 -4.88 7.90
CA VAL A 401 -14.62 -5.01 9.35
C VAL A 401 -13.40 -4.52 10.12
N ASP A 402 -13.62 -4.03 11.33
CA ASP A 402 -12.56 -3.69 12.28
C ASP A 402 -12.05 -4.91 13.07
N GLU A 403 -11.13 -4.68 14.01
CA GLU A 403 -10.58 -5.70 14.91
C GLU A 403 -11.61 -6.29 15.87
N GLN A 404 -12.71 -5.59 16.12
CA GLN A 404 -13.84 -6.05 16.92
C GLN A 404 -14.92 -6.73 16.06
N VAL A 405 -14.63 -7.03 14.79
CA VAL A 405 -15.56 -7.66 13.84
C VAL A 405 -16.81 -6.81 13.58
N LYS A 406 -16.71 -5.48 13.76
CA LYS A 406 -17.80 -4.55 13.45
C LYS A 406 -17.64 -4.00 12.04
N ASN A 407 -18.76 -3.87 11.33
CA ASN A 407 -18.81 -3.32 9.98
C ASN A 407 -18.33 -1.85 9.97
N THR A 408 -17.52 -1.51 8.98
CA THR A 408 -16.96 -0.18 8.78
C THR A 408 -16.54 0.01 7.33
N THR A 409 -15.92 1.14 7.00
CA THR A 409 -15.38 1.41 5.65
C THR A 409 -13.88 1.67 5.71
N LEU A 410 -13.19 1.33 4.63
CA LEU A 410 -11.77 1.59 4.44
C LEU A 410 -11.55 2.23 3.08
N LYS A 411 -10.82 3.35 3.08
CA LYS A 411 -10.30 4.00 1.87
C LYS A 411 -8.79 3.81 1.82
N GLY A 412 -8.27 3.28 0.71
CA GLY A 412 -6.83 3.20 0.50
C GLY A 412 -6.21 4.61 0.55
N ARG A 413 -5.08 4.74 1.25
CA ARG A 413 -4.27 5.97 1.27
C ARG A 413 -2.85 5.65 0.83
N GLY A 414 -2.27 6.52 0.00
CA GLY A 414 -0.88 6.42 -0.46
C GLY A 414 -0.71 5.86 -1.87
N ARG A 415 0.54 5.54 -2.24
CA ARG A 415 0.88 5.03 -3.57
C ARG A 415 0.73 3.51 -3.61
N HIS A 416 -0.23 3.03 -4.40
CA HIS A 416 -0.43 1.62 -4.70
C HIS A 416 -0.17 1.35 -6.18
N ASP A 417 0.25 0.12 -6.50
CA ASP A 417 0.44 -0.28 -7.89
C ASP A 417 -0.95 -0.36 -8.57
N PRO A 418 -1.20 0.38 -9.67
CA PRO A 418 -2.45 0.28 -10.42
C PRO A 418 -2.55 -1.04 -11.20
N CYS A 419 -1.43 -1.71 -11.42
CA CYS A 419 -1.32 -3.01 -12.09
C CYS A 419 -0.03 -3.72 -11.64
N VAL A 420 -0.15 -4.95 -11.15
CA VAL A 420 1.00 -5.74 -10.64
C VAL A 420 1.73 -6.53 -11.72
N LEU A 421 1.12 -6.71 -12.90
CA LEU A 421 1.59 -7.62 -13.93
C LEU A 421 3.05 -7.37 -14.35
N PRO A 422 3.50 -6.12 -14.61
CA PRO A 422 4.89 -5.90 -15.06
C PRO A 422 5.92 -6.32 -14.01
N ARG A 423 5.57 -6.21 -12.71
CA ARG A 423 6.43 -6.67 -11.61
C ARG A 423 6.37 -8.16 -11.38
N ALA A 424 5.26 -8.80 -11.75
CA ALA A 424 5.06 -10.24 -11.62
C ALA A 424 5.74 -11.05 -12.75
N VAL A 425 6.09 -10.44 -13.89
CA VAL A 425 6.84 -11.10 -14.97
C VAL A 425 8.11 -11.81 -14.46
N PRO A 426 9.08 -11.13 -13.81
CA PRO A 426 10.26 -11.80 -13.30
C PRO A 426 9.95 -12.83 -12.19
N MET A 427 8.82 -12.70 -11.50
CA MET A 427 8.38 -13.68 -10.49
C MET A 427 7.90 -14.98 -11.13
N VAL A 428 7.10 -14.89 -12.20
CA VAL A 428 6.66 -16.06 -12.99
C VAL A 428 7.86 -16.77 -13.60
N GLU A 429 8.79 -16.02 -14.19
CA GLU A 429 10.03 -16.58 -14.71
C GLU A 429 10.86 -17.30 -13.65
N ALA A 430 11.01 -16.70 -12.46
CA ALA A 430 11.78 -17.27 -11.37
C ALA A 430 11.16 -18.58 -10.86
N MET A 431 9.84 -18.58 -10.63
CA MET A 431 9.14 -19.78 -10.18
C MET A 431 9.16 -20.89 -11.23
N THR A 432 9.12 -20.54 -12.52
CA THR A 432 9.25 -21.53 -13.60
C THR A 432 10.62 -22.16 -13.57
N ALA A 433 11.67 -21.33 -13.50
CA ALA A 433 13.04 -21.82 -13.43
C ALA A 433 13.29 -22.69 -12.19
N LEU A 434 12.70 -22.36 -11.04
CA LEU A 434 12.86 -23.14 -9.81
C LEU A 434 12.14 -24.50 -9.84
N VAL A 435 11.03 -24.62 -10.56
CA VAL A 435 10.35 -25.92 -10.74
C VAL A 435 11.13 -26.81 -11.72
N LEU A 436 11.73 -26.20 -12.74
CA LEU A 436 12.45 -26.91 -13.79
C LEU A 436 13.88 -27.34 -13.39
N ALA A 437 14.50 -26.65 -12.44
CA ALA A 437 15.88 -26.87 -12.00
C ALA A 437 15.93 -27.83 -10.81
#